data_AF-A0A2N2YUN3-F1
#
_entry.id   AF-A0A2N2YUN3-F1
#
_cell.length_a   1.000
_cell.length_b   1.000
_cell.length_c   1.000
_cell.angle_alpha   90.00
_cell.angle_beta   90.00
_cell.angle_gamma   90.00
#
_symmetry.space_group_name_H-M   'P 1'
#
loop_
_entity.id
_entity.type
_entity.pdbx_description
1 polymer ?
#
loop_
_entity_poly.entity_id
_entity_poly.type
_entity_poly.pdbx_seq_one_letter_code
_entity_poly.pdbx_strand_id
1 'polypeptide(L)' 'MKITFLGTGTSQGVPVIGCNCETCQSNDPNDNRLRSSVLIETEE' A
#
# COMPACT_ATOMS: atom_id res chain seq x y z
N MET A 1 4.35 -13.09 -17.92
CA MET A 1 4.81 -11.99 -17.05
C MET A 1 3.64 -11.52 -16.18
N LYS A 2 3.81 -11.51 -14.86
CA LYS A 2 2.82 -11.11 -13.86
C LYS A 2 3.44 -10.10 -12.90
N ILE A 3 2.67 -9.08 -12.51
CA ILE A 3 3.11 -8.05 -11.57
C ILE A 3 2.18 -8.06 -10.37
N THR A 4 2.74 -8.18 -9.18
CA THR A 4 2.01 -8.10 -7.91
C THR A 4 2.43 -6.84 -7.16
N PHE A 5 1.49 -5.96 -6.85
CA PHE A 5 1.75 -4.80 -6.01
C PHE A 5 1.80 -5.25 -4.55
N LEU A 6 3.00 -5.23 -3.97
CA LEU A 6 3.20 -5.55 -2.56
C LEU A 6 2.91 -4.35 -1.67
N GLY A 7 3.00 -3.13 -2.21
CA GLY A 7 2.62 -1.89 -1.54
C GLY A 7 2.44 -0.74 -2.52
N THR A 8 1.55 0.19 -2.18
CA THR A 8 1.14 1.32 -3.01
C THR A 8 1.14 2.66 -2.24
N GLY A 9 1.62 2.64 -1.01
CA GLY A 9 1.68 3.78 -0.11
C GLY A 9 2.96 4.60 -0.28
N THR A 10 2.94 5.82 0.25
CA THR A 10 4.11 6.72 0.26
C THR A 10 5.21 6.18 1.17
N SER A 11 6.30 6.94 1.35
CA SER A 11 7.39 6.58 2.27
C SER A 11 6.93 6.31 3.71
N GLN A 12 5.79 6.85 4.12
CA GLN A 12 5.19 6.65 5.45
C GLN A 12 4.15 5.51 5.49
N GLY A 13 3.66 5.05 4.33
CA GLY A 13 2.49 4.18 4.25
C GLY A 13 1.19 4.90 4.61
N VAL A 14 0.11 4.12 4.70
CA VAL A 14 -1.19 4.56 5.21
C VAL A 14 -1.75 3.42 6.09
N PRO A 15 -2.20 3.68 7.32
CA PRO A 15 -2.29 4.99 7.98
C PRO A 15 -0.93 5.61 8.34
N VAL A 16 -0.86 6.94 8.32
CA VAL A 16 0.29 7.68 8.85
C VAL A 16 0.18 7.74 10.37
N ILE A 17 1.29 7.49 11.07
CA ILE A 17 1.35 7.52 12.55
C ILE A 17 0.83 8.88 13.06
N GLY A 18 -0.30 8.88 13.75
CA GLY A 18 -0.92 10.06 14.35
C GLY A 18 -1.95 10.81 13.48
N CYS A 19 -2.24 10.41 12.23
CA CYS A 19 -3.32 11.04 11.46
C CYS A 19 -4.69 10.56 11.92
N ASN A 20 -5.55 11.50 12.29
CA ASN A 20 -6.97 11.25 12.54
C ASN A 20 -7.83 11.65 11.32
N CYS A 21 -7.20 11.71 10.14
CA CYS A 21 -7.88 11.99 8.90
C CYS A 21 -8.70 10.78 8.44
N GLU A 22 -9.79 11.08 7.75
CA GLU A 22 -10.75 10.17 7.13
C GLU A 22 -10.12 8.91 6.54
N THR A 23 -9.11 9.05 5.67
CA THR A 23 -8.44 7.89 5.04
C THR A 23 -7.65 7.04 6.03
N CYS A 24 -7.00 7.65 7.02
CA CYS A 24 -6.26 6.90 8.05
C CYS A 24 -7.18 6.21 9.07
N GLN A 25 -8.45 6.60 9.13
CA GLN A 25 -9.50 5.97 9.94
C GLN A 25 -10.48 5.15 9.08
N SER A 26 -10.19 4.97 7.80
CA SER A 26 -11.03 4.24 6.86
C SER A 26 -11.11 2.77 7.22
N ASN A 27 -12.31 2.20 7.10
CA ASN A 27 -12.52 0.75 7.21
C ASN A 27 -12.36 0.04 5.85
N ASP A 28 -12.13 0.77 4.76
CA ASP A 28 -11.84 0.15 3.47
C ASP A 28 -10.45 -0.51 3.53
N PRO A 29 -10.35 -1.84 3.30
CA PRO A 29 -9.06 -2.53 3.35
C PRO A 29 -8.02 -1.97 2.36
N ASN A 30 -8.45 -1.33 1.25
CA ASN A 30 -7.54 -0.74 0.26
C ASN A 30 -6.87 0.56 0.73
N ASP A 31 -7.33 1.16 1.84
CA ASP A 31 -6.66 2.30 2.46
C ASP A 31 -5.50 1.89 3.39
N ASN A 32 -5.35 0.59 3.68
CA ASN A 32 -4.17 0.07 4.37
C ASN A 32 -3.05 -0.21 3.37
N ARG A 33 -2.09 0.72 3.27
CA ARG A 33 -1.08 0.72 2.21
C ARG A 33 0.33 0.63 2.79
N LEU A 34 1.02 -0.47 2.47
CA LEU A 34 2.46 -0.60 2.69
C LEU A 34 3.23 0.35 1.77
N ARG A 35 4.49 0.64 2.11
CA ARG A 35 5.40 1.43 1.25
C ARG A 35 5.49 0.82 -0.15
N SER A 36 5.62 1.67 -1.17
CA SER A 36 5.70 1.26 -2.57
C SER A 36 6.67 0.11 -2.84
N SER A 37 6.15 -0.98 -3.40
CA SER A 37 6.93 -2.13 -3.84
C SER A 37 6.12 -2.99 -4.81
N VAL A 38 6.80 -3.62 -5.78
CA VAL A 38 6.21 -4.57 -6.72
C VAL A 38 7.07 -5.82 -6.84
N LEU A 39 6.42 -6.96 -7.01
CA LEU A 39 7.03 -8.22 -7.42
C LEU A 39 6.73 -8.44 -8.91
N ILE A 40 7.77 -8.74 -9.69
CA ILE A 40 7.65 -9.09 -11.10
C ILE A 40 8.00 -10.56 -11.24
N GLU A 41 7.08 -11.32 -11.81
CA GLU A 41 7.21 -12.75 -12.11
C GLU A 41 7.27 -12.91 -13.63
N THR A 42 8.36 -13.48 -14.14
CA THR A 42 8.54 -13.80 -15.57
C THR A 42 8.52 -15.31 -15.78
N GLU A 43 8.25 -15.76 -17.01
CA GLU A 43 8.26 -17.19 -17.37
C GLU A 43 9.65 -17.65 -17.87
N GLU A 44 10.64 -16.76 -17.81
CA GLU A 44 12.06 -17.07 -18.04
C GLU A 44 12.70 -17.73 -16.82
#